data_AF-A0A2X3GSP0-F1
#
_entry.id   AF-A0A2X3GSP0-F1
#
_cell.length_a   1.000
_cell.length_b   1.000
_cell.length_c   1.000
_cell.angle_alpha   90.00
_cell.angle_beta   90.00
_cell.angle_gamma   90.00
#
_symmetry.space_group_name_H-M   'P 1'
#
loop_
_entity.id
_entity.type
_entity.pdbx_description
1 polymer ?
#
loop_
_entity_poly.entity_id
_entity_poly.type
_entity_poly.pdbx_seq_one_letter_code
_entity_poly.pdbx_strand_id
1 'polypeptide(L)'
;MWSTVLSAWSAQPEFTLNLTLFDRRPLHPQINQILGDFTSLMLLSWHPGESWLHSAQSLQQRLSQNLNHRDVSAIRVMRQLAQQQNVPAVPMPVVFTSALGFEQDNFLARRNLLKPVWGISQTPQVWFDHQIYESEGELRFNWDFVAALFPAGQVERQFEQYCALLNRMAEDESGWQLPLAALVPPVKHAGQCAERSPRVCPEQSQPHIAADESTVSLICDAFREVVGESVTPAENFFEAGATSLNLVQLHVLLQRHEFSTLTLLDLFTHPSPAALADYLAGVTTVEKTKRPRPVRRRQRRI
;
A
#
# COMPACT_ATOMS: atom_id res chain seq x y z
N MET A 1 7.45 18.66 -1.35
CA MET A 1 7.19 18.87 -2.79
C MET A 1 6.11 17.99 -3.35
N TRP A 2 6.25 16.66 -3.32
CA TRP A 2 5.21 15.77 -3.85
C TRP A 2 3.83 15.99 -3.18
N SER A 3 3.80 16.09 -1.84
CA SER A 3 2.56 16.39 -1.11
C SER A 3 1.94 17.73 -1.47
N THR A 4 2.75 18.73 -1.87
CA THR A 4 2.27 20.02 -2.37
C THR A 4 1.50 19.84 -3.68
N VAL A 5 2.03 19.05 -4.61
CA VAL A 5 1.36 18.72 -5.87
C VAL A 5 0.08 17.94 -5.58
N LEU A 6 0.15 16.85 -4.81
CA LEU A 6 -1.04 16.07 -4.48
C LEU A 6 -2.13 16.90 -3.81
N SER A 7 -1.77 17.78 -2.87
CA SER A 7 -2.69 18.69 -2.19
C SER A 7 -3.41 19.62 -3.16
N ALA A 8 -2.71 20.18 -4.16
CA ALA A 8 -3.32 21.04 -5.17
C ALA A 8 -4.32 20.32 -6.09
N TRP A 9 -4.21 19.00 -6.25
CA TRP A 9 -5.12 18.18 -7.07
C TRP A 9 -6.21 17.47 -6.28
N SER A 10 -6.15 17.55 -4.94
CA SER A 10 -7.07 16.87 -4.05
C SER A 10 -8.24 17.78 -3.68
N ALA A 11 -9.42 17.19 -3.48
CA ALA A 11 -10.59 17.94 -3.00
C ALA A 11 -10.37 18.48 -1.57
N GLN A 12 -9.62 17.74 -0.75
CA GLN A 12 -9.12 18.20 0.54
C GLN A 12 -7.61 18.37 0.46
N PRO A 13 -7.06 19.51 0.93
CA PRO A 13 -5.63 19.78 0.82
C PRO A 13 -4.80 19.03 1.87
N GLU A 14 -5.46 18.47 2.89
CA GLU A 14 -4.90 17.66 3.98
C GLU A 14 -5.19 16.18 3.72
N PHE A 15 -4.21 15.32 4.01
CA PHE A 15 -4.34 13.87 3.83
C PHE A 15 -3.26 13.12 4.63
N THR A 16 -3.37 11.79 4.66
CA THR A 16 -2.35 10.93 5.26
C THR A 16 -1.62 10.15 4.17
N LEU A 17 -0.29 10.14 4.26
CA LEU A 17 0.59 9.31 3.46
C LEU A 17 0.91 8.01 4.20
N ASN A 18 0.94 6.91 3.47
CA ASN A 18 1.56 5.68 3.94
C ASN A 18 3.02 5.65 3.51
N LEU A 19 3.93 5.89 4.45
CA LEU A 19 5.37 5.93 4.23
C LEU A 19 5.95 4.52 4.36
N THR A 20 6.55 4.04 3.28
CA THR A 20 7.31 2.79 3.27
C THR A 20 8.77 3.09 3.60
N LEU A 21 9.25 2.48 4.69
CA LEU A 21 10.61 2.57 5.20
C LEU A 21 11.27 1.19 5.15
N PHE A 22 12.60 1.17 5.15
CA PHE A 22 13.39 -0.07 5.18
C PHE A 22 14.13 -0.19 6.51
N ASP A 23 13.49 -0.67 7.58
CA ASP A 23 14.08 -0.67 8.92
C ASP A 23 14.83 -1.97 9.23
N ARG A 24 16.16 -1.94 9.15
CA ARG A 24 17.03 -3.03 9.61
C ARG A 24 17.45 -2.77 11.06
N ARG A 25 16.69 -3.31 12.01
CA ARG A 25 17.03 -3.22 13.45
C ARG A 25 18.43 -3.85 13.69
N PRO A 26 19.31 -3.20 14.47
CA PRO A 26 20.69 -3.66 14.69
C PRO A 26 20.76 -4.82 15.69
N LEU A 27 20.00 -5.89 15.43
CA LEU A 27 19.92 -7.08 16.28
C LEU A 27 21.07 -8.06 16.02
N HIS A 28 21.78 -7.89 14.90
CA HIS A 28 22.92 -8.73 14.53
C HIS A 28 23.95 -7.94 13.71
N PRO A 29 25.28 -8.15 13.88
CA PRO A 29 26.31 -7.44 13.11
C PRO A 29 26.17 -7.57 11.59
N GLN A 30 25.60 -8.68 11.11
CA GLN A 30 25.41 -8.97 9.68
C GLN A 30 24.01 -8.59 9.16
N ILE A 31 23.20 -7.85 9.92
CA ILE A 31 21.80 -7.55 9.51
C ILE A 31 21.71 -6.88 8.13
N ASN A 32 22.73 -6.11 7.72
CA ASN A 32 22.78 -5.44 6.42
C ASN A 32 23.27 -6.34 5.26
N GLN A 33 23.69 -7.58 5.56
CA GLN A 33 24.27 -8.53 4.59
C GLN A 33 23.30 -9.64 4.20
N ILE A 34 22.10 -9.67 4.78
CA ILE A 34 21.11 -10.70 4.51
C ILE A 34 20.02 -10.20 3.55
N LEU A 35 19.52 -11.13 2.75
CA LEU A 35 18.31 -10.94 1.95
C LEU A 35 17.09 -11.22 2.83
N GLY A 36 16.12 -10.31 2.80
CA GLY A 36 14.89 -10.42 3.58
C GLY A 36 13.99 -9.22 3.37
N ASP A 37 12.76 -9.33 3.87
CA ASP A 37 11.82 -8.21 3.91
C ASP A 37 12.03 -7.41 5.20
N PHE A 38 12.41 -6.15 5.04
CA PHE A 38 12.62 -5.18 6.12
C PHE A 38 11.68 -3.99 5.97
N THR A 39 10.58 -4.17 5.23
CA THR A 39 9.60 -3.14 4.99
C THR A 39 8.87 -2.81 6.28
N SER A 40 8.90 -1.54 6.67
CA SER A 40 8.09 -0.98 7.74
C SER A 40 7.19 0.10 7.17
N LEU A 41 5.97 0.21 7.70
CA LEU A 41 4.98 1.17 7.26
C LEU A 41 4.70 2.18 8.38
N MET A 42 4.66 3.45 8.01
CA MET A 42 4.38 4.56 8.91
C MET A 42 3.33 5.48 8.31
N LEU A 43 2.33 5.87 9.10
CA LEU A 43 1.37 6.89 8.68
C LEU A 43 1.95 8.28 8.96
N LEU A 44 1.95 9.14 7.94
CA LEU A 44 2.44 10.50 8.04
C LEU A 44 1.36 11.47 7.57
N SER A 45 0.87 12.31 8.48
CA SER A 45 -0.12 13.33 8.15
C SER A 45 0.52 14.50 7.41
N TRP A 46 -0.11 14.91 6.32
CA TRP A 46 0.20 16.12 5.57
C TRP A 46 -0.81 17.21 5.92
N HIS A 47 -0.30 18.35 6.36
CA HIS A 47 -1.08 19.57 6.56
C HIS A 47 -0.30 20.70 5.89
N PRO A 48 -0.87 21.38 4.88
CA PRO A 48 -0.20 22.49 4.21
C PRO A 48 -0.09 23.68 5.18
N GLY A 49 1.10 24.29 5.22
CA GLY A 49 1.37 25.51 5.97
C GLY A 49 1.25 26.78 5.10
N GLU A 50 1.60 27.92 5.69
CA GLU A 50 1.55 29.23 5.02
C GLU A 50 2.52 29.33 3.84
N SER A 51 3.70 28.72 3.96
CA SER A 51 4.73 28.64 2.93
C SER A 51 5.21 27.21 2.72
N TRP A 52 5.95 26.98 1.62
CA TRP A 52 6.58 25.69 1.38
C TRP A 52 7.56 25.33 2.49
N LEU A 53 8.40 26.27 2.92
CA LEU A 53 9.39 26.05 3.98
C LEU A 53 8.73 25.67 5.29
N HIS A 54 7.68 26.38 5.68
CA HIS A 54 6.93 26.06 6.89
C HIS A 54 6.33 24.66 6.79
N SER A 55 5.73 24.32 5.65
CA SER A 55 5.16 22.98 5.42
C SER A 55 6.23 21.87 5.49
N ALA A 56 7.41 22.10 4.90
CA ALA A 56 8.52 21.16 4.91
C ALA A 56 9.05 20.95 6.34
N GLN A 57 9.25 22.02 7.10
CA GLN A 57 9.70 21.96 8.50
C GLN A 57 8.67 21.24 9.37
N SER A 58 7.38 21.58 9.28
CA SER A 58 6.35 20.91 10.06
C SER A 58 6.20 19.43 9.68
N LEU A 59 6.37 19.06 8.41
CA LEU A 59 6.34 17.66 7.98
C LEU A 59 7.57 16.89 8.50
N GLN A 60 8.76 17.51 8.43
CA GLN A 60 10.00 16.94 8.94
C GLN A 60 9.95 16.72 10.46
N GLN A 61 9.40 17.68 11.22
CA GLN A 61 9.21 17.54 12.66
C GLN A 61 8.27 16.38 13.00
N ARG A 62 7.13 16.27 12.30
CA ARG A 62 6.20 15.14 12.44
C ARG A 62 6.84 13.80 12.09
N LEU A 63 7.58 13.74 10.99
CA LEU A 63 8.31 12.54 10.60
C LEU A 63 9.32 12.14 11.69
N SER A 64 10.10 13.09 12.21
CA SER A 64 11.06 12.83 13.28
C SER A 64 10.39 12.32 14.56
N GLN A 65 9.23 12.89 14.93
CA GLN A 65 8.46 12.42 16.07
C GLN A 65 7.93 10.99 15.83
N ASN A 66 7.39 10.71 14.66
CA ASN A 66 6.85 9.39 14.32
C ASN A 66 7.95 8.32 14.25
N LEU A 67 9.18 8.66 13.83
CA LEU A 67 10.31 7.74 13.82
C LEU A 67 10.69 7.22 15.22
N ASN A 68 10.43 7.99 16.28
CA ASN A 68 10.58 7.52 17.66
C ASN A 68 9.57 6.42 18.04
N HIS A 69 8.51 6.25 17.26
CA HIS A 69 7.44 5.29 17.48
C HIS A 69 7.35 4.23 16.36
N ARG A 70 8.43 4.04 15.59
CA ARG A 70 8.50 3.13 14.44
C ARG A 70 8.19 1.66 14.75
N ASP A 71 8.20 1.26 16.02
CA ASP A 71 7.84 -0.08 16.47
C ASP A 71 6.32 -0.33 16.41
N VAL A 72 5.51 0.72 16.26
CA VAL A 72 4.07 0.62 16.09
C VAL A 72 3.74 0.43 14.61
N SER A 73 3.24 -0.76 14.26
CA SER A 73 2.80 -1.08 12.89
C SER A 73 1.68 -0.16 12.41
N ALA A 74 1.85 0.49 11.25
CA ALA A 74 0.76 1.25 10.61
C ALA A 74 -0.49 0.41 10.37
N ILE A 75 -0.36 -0.90 10.14
CA ILE A 75 -1.50 -1.82 9.98
C ILE A 75 -2.32 -1.86 11.27
N ARG A 76 -1.66 -1.94 12.43
CA ARG A 76 -2.34 -1.88 13.74
C ARG A 76 -3.05 -0.56 13.93
N VAL A 77 -2.44 0.56 13.53
CA VAL A 77 -3.06 1.90 13.62
C VAL A 77 -4.29 1.99 12.72
N MET A 78 -4.19 1.56 11.45
CA MET A 78 -5.33 1.53 10.52
C MET A 78 -6.47 0.64 11.05
N ARG A 79 -6.15 -0.50 11.66
CA ARG A 79 -7.14 -1.38 12.32
C ARG A 79 -7.86 -0.69 13.46
N GLN A 80 -7.12 -0.02 14.35
CA GLN A 80 -7.71 0.74 15.46
C GLN A 80 -8.60 1.88 14.96
N LEU A 81 -8.19 2.60 13.90
CA LEU A 81 -9.00 3.63 13.27
C LEU A 81 -10.30 3.06 12.66
N ALA A 82 -10.22 1.92 11.97
CA ALA A 82 -11.38 1.25 11.40
C ALA A 82 -12.39 0.84 12.48
N GLN A 83 -11.91 0.27 13.58
CA GLN A 83 -12.73 -0.08 14.74
C GLN A 83 -13.41 1.15 15.37
N GLN A 84 -12.66 2.24 15.56
CA GLN A 84 -13.21 3.49 16.11
C GLN A 84 -14.25 4.15 15.22
N GLN A 85 -14.09 4.05 13.89
CA GLN A 85 -15.00 4.64 12.90
C GLN A 85 -16.15 3.69 12.53
N ASN A 86 -16.16 2.46 13.05
CA ASN A 86 -17.11 1.40 12.72
C ASN A 86 -17.22 1.16 11.20
N VAL A 87 -16.06 1.10 10.53
CA VAL A 87 -15.93 0.79 9.09
C VAL A 87 -15.08 -0.46 8.90
N PRO A 88 -15.25 -1.23 7.80
CA PRO A 88 -14.47 -2.44 7.57
C PRO A 88 -12.97 -2.19 7.47
N ALA A 89 -12.57 -1.09 6.83
CA ALA A 89 -11.17 -0.71 6.69
C ALA A 89 -11.04 0.79 6.46
N VAL A 90 -9.92 1.36 6.92
CA VAL A 90 -9.50 2.71 6.57
C VAL A 90 -8.32 2.59 5.60
N PRO A 91 -8.54 2.76 4.28
CA PRO A 91 -7.47 2.64 3.32
C PRO A 91 -6.52 3.83 3.42
N MET A 92 -5.23 3.59 3.21
CA MET A 92 -4.21 4.62 3.00
C MET A 92 -3.63 4.45 1.58
N PRO A 93 -4.37 4.89 0.55
CA PRO A 93 -4.13 4.47 -0.83
C PRO A 93 -2.96 5.18 -1.52
N VAL A 94 -2.39 6.20 -0.88
CA VAL A 94 -1.27 6.99 -1.40
C VAL A 94 -0.04 6.65 -0.59
N VAL A 95 0.91 6.00 -1.26
CA VAL A 95 2.14 5.47 -0.68
C VAL A 95 3.34 6.31 -1.13
N PHE A 96 4.23 6.61 -0.20
CA PHE A 96 5.54 7.17 -0.48
C PHE A 96 6.60 6.14 -0.07
N THR A 97 7.36 5.64 -1.01
CA THR A 97 8.41 4.64 -0.77
C THR A 97 9.77 5.29 -0.95
N SER A 98 10.48 5.50 0.17
CA SER A 98 11.78 6.16 0.17
C SER A 98 12.90 5.18 0.48
N ALA A 99 13.79 4.98 -0.49
CA ALA A 99 15.07 4.31 -0.29
C ALA A 99 16.26 5.30 -0.23
N LEU A 100 15.98 6.60 -0.04
CA LEU A 100 17.03 7.59 0.19
C LEU A 100 17.83 7.26 1.47
N GLY A 101 19.15 7.44 1.42
CA GLY A 101 20.06 7.09 2.53
C GLY A 101 20.37 5.59 2.67
N PHE A 102 19.76 4.71 1.85
CA PHE A 102 20.22 3.33 1.71
C PHE A 102 21.30 3.27 0.63
N GLU A 103 22.50 3.72 0.97
CA GLU A 103 23.69 3.52 0.16
C GLU A 103 24.09 2.03 0.22
N GLN A 104 23.51 1.22 -0.67
CA GLN A 104 24.18 0.01 -1.15
C GLN A 104 24.51 0.22 -2.62
N ASP A 105 25.71 0.74 -2.82
CA ASP A 105 26.32 0.90 -4.13
C ASP A 105 26.09 -0.36 -4.99
N ASN A 106 25.51 -0.11 -6.18
CA ASN A 106 25.53 -0.94 -7.38
C ASN A 106 24.30 -1.78 -7.77
N PHE A 107 23.27 -2.04 -6.95
CA PHE A 107 22.17 -2.91 -7.45
C PHE A 107 21.40 -2.28 -8.62
N LEU A 108 21.15 -0.97 -8.57
CA LEU A 108 20.43 -0.22 -9.61
C LEU A 108 21.35 0.57 -10.55
N ALA A 109 22.67 0.56 -10.30
CA ALA A 109 23.63 1.30 -11.11
C ALA A 109 23.71 0.71 -12.54
N ARG A 110 23.90 1.57 -13.54
CA ARG A 110 24.03 1.17 -14.95
C ARG A 110 25.22 0.25 -15.19
N ARG A 111 26.24 0.33 -14.34
CA ARG A 111 27.47 -0.48 -14.41
C ARG A 111 27.27 -1.93 -13.97
N ASN A 112 26.10 -2.30 -13.44
CA ASN A 112 25.82 -3.66 -13.02
C ASN A 112 25.36 -4.55 -14.19
N LEU A 113 25.95 -5.74 -14.33
CA LEU A 113 25.56 -6.75 -15.31
C LEU A 113 24.12 -7.24 -15.14
N LEU A 114 23.54 -7.10 -13.94
CA LEU A 114 22.16 -7.45 -13.59
C LEU A 114 21.25 -6.23 -13.45
N LYS A 115 21.56 -5.12 -14.14
CA LYS A 115 20.75 -3.90 -14.08
C LYS A 115 19.28 -4.17 -14.40
N PRO A 116 18.33 -3.80 -13.52
CA PRO A 116 16.91 -3.89 -13.84
C PRO A 116 16.56 -3.00 -15.05
N VAL A 117 15.92 -3.59 -16.06
CA VAL A 117 15.47 -2.87 -17.27
C VAL A 117 14.07 -2.30 -17.09
N TRP A 118 13.22 -3.01 -16.34
CA TRP A 118 11.85 -2.63 -16.06
C TRP A 118 11.38 -3.25 -14.75
N GLY A 119 10.44 -2.59 -14.09
CA GLY A 119 9.74 -3.10 -12.91
C GLY A 119 8.42 -2.36 -12.74
N ILE A 120 7.53 -2.92 -11.93
CA ILE A 120 6.31 -2.24 -11.45
C ILE A 120 5.97 -2.81 -10.07
N SER A 121 5.57 -1.96 -9.14
CA SER A 121 5.15 -2.37 -7.81
C SER A 121 3.64 -2.56 -7.73
N GLN A 122 3.22 -3.75 -7.27
CA GLN A 122 1.81 -4.13 -7.11
C GLN A 122 1.48 -4.37 -5.65
N THR A 123 0.88 -3.38 -5.02
CA THR A 123 0.43 -3.49 -3.63
C THR A 123 -1.09 -3.41 -3.58
N PRO A 124 -1.78 -4.41 -2.98
CA PRO A 124 -3.21 -4.33 -2.74
C PRO A 124 -3.57 -3.04 -1.99
N GLN A 125 -4.74 -2.47 -2.30
CA GLN A 125 -5.27 -1.25 -1.68
C GLN A 125 -4.49 0.05 -1.94
N VAL A 126 -3.36 -0.01 -2.65
CA VAL A 126 -2.59 1.16 -3.07
C VAL A 126 -3.07 1.63 -4.44
N TRP A 127 -3.44 2.90 -4.54
CA TRP A 127 -3.86 3.54 -5.78
C TRP A 127 -2.69 4.23 -6.47
N PHE A 128 -1.73 4.72 -5.67
CA PHE A 128 -0.61 5.53 -6.10
C PHE A 128 0.59 5.28 -5.19
N ASP A 129 1.71 4.84 -5.76
CA ASP A 129 2.98 4.61 -5.07
C ASP A 129 4.06 5.48 -5.73
N HIS A 130 4.59 6.44 -4.97
CA HIS A 130 5.73 7.26 -5.38
C HIS A 130 7.01 6.69 -4.78
N GLN A 131 7.89 6.19 -5.63
CA GLN A 131 9.13 5.55 -5.22
C GLN A 131 10.31 6.48 -5.52
N ILE A 132 11.20 6.67 -4.56
CA ILE A 132 12.36 7.55 -4.68
C ILE A 132 13.62 6.89 -4.11
N TYR A 133 14.73 7.04 -4.82
CA TYR A 133 16.04 6.48 -4.47
C TYR A 133 17.18 7.25 -5.14
N GLU A 134 18.38 7.10 -4.63
CA GLU A 134 19.60 7.64 -5.24
C GLU A 134 20.31 6.57 -6.06
N SER A 135 20.82 6.94 -7.22
CA SER A 135 21.63 6.05 -8.05
C SER A 135 22.58 6.85 -8.93
N GLU A 136 23.87 6.54 -8.86
CA GLU A 136 24.91 7.19 -9.65
C GLU A 136 24.97 8.72 -9.43
N GLY A 137 24.71 9.19 -8.20
CA GLY A 137 24.68 10.61 -7.85
C GLY A 137 23.45 11.37 -8.36
N GLU A 138 22.48 10.67 -8.95
CA GLU A 138 21.22 11.23 -9.40
C GLU A 138 20.07 10.85 -8.45
N LEU A 139 19.14 11.78 -8.25
CA LEU A 139 17.85 11.46 -7.66
C LEU A 139 16.97 10.77 -8.71
N ARG A 140 16.56 9.54 -8.42
CA ARG A 140 15.65 8.77 -9.28
C ARG A 140 14.31 8.57 -8.60
N PHE A 141 13.26 8.64 -9.40
CA PHE A 141 11.92 8.38 -8.93
C PHE A 141 11.01 7.86 -10.04
N ASN A 142 9.96 7.17 -9.63
CA ASN A 142 8.89 6.69 -10.50
C ASN A 142 7.56 6.65 -9.76
N TRP A 143 6.47 6.78 -10.50
CA TRP A 143 5.10 6.68 -9.98
C TRP A 143 4.40 5.45 -10.55
N ASP A 144 4.01 4.54 -9.66
CA ASP A 144 3.16 3.41 -9.98
C ASP A 144 1.73 3.70 -9.55
N PHE A 145 0.78 3.65 -10.48
CA PHE A 145 -0.61 3.99 -10.17
C PHE A 145 -1.62 3.13 -10.92
N VAL A 146 -2.81 3.00 -10.35
CA VAL A 146 -3.93 2.29 -10.97
C VAL A 146 -4.62 3.23 -11.96
N ALA A 147 -4.32 3.08 -13.25
CA ALA A 147 -4.75 4.01 -14.30
C ALA A 147 -6.27 4.23 -14.36
N ALA A 148 -7.07 3.21 -14.05
CA ALA A 148 -8.52 3.28 -14.06
C ALA A 148 -9.13 4.20 -12.98
N LEU A 149 -8.33 4.60 -11.96
CA LEU A 149 -8.80 5.48 -10.87
C LEU A 149 -8.60 6.96 -11.16
N PHE A 150 -7.90 7.31 -12.25
CA PHE A 150 -7.57 8.69 -12.57
C PHE A 150 -8.08 9.05 -13.98
N PRO A 151 -8.59 10.27 -14.18
CA PRO A 151 -8.84 10.81 -15.51
C PRO A 151 -7.60 10.70 -16.41
N ALA A 152 -7.83 10.45 -17.70
CA ALA A 152 -6.74 10.29 -18.66
C ALA A 152 -5.84 11.55 -18.69
N GLY A 153 -4.53 11.35 -18.63
CA GLY A 153 -3.54 12.43 -18.65
C GLY A 153 -3.42 13.22 -17.34
N GLN A 154 -4.22 12.92 -16.30
CA GLN A 154 -4.15 13.65 -15.04
C GLN A 154 -2.82 13.41 -14.31
N VAL A 155 -2.42 12.15 -14.16
CA VAL A 155 -1.21 11.79 -13.41
C VAL A 155 0.05 12.29 -14.14
N GLU A 156 0.05 12.27 -15.47
CA GLU A 156 1.11 12.83 -16.30
C GLU A 156 1.28 14.35 -16.05
N ARG A 157 0.19 15.12 -16.00
CA ARG A 157 0.26 16.56 -15.66
C ARG A 157 0.73 16.80 -14.23
N GLN A 158 0.31 15.97 -13.28
CA GLN A 158 0.82 16.03 -11.90
C GLN A 158 2.33 15.76 -11.87
N PHE A 159 2.81 14.80 -12.66
CA PHE A 159 4.22 14.44 -12.74
C PHE A 159 5.06 15.59 -13.32
N GLU A 160 4.59 16.23 -14.39
CA GLU A 160 5.21 17.41 -14.98
C GLU A 160 5.31 18.56 -13.95
N GLN A 161 4.24 18.84 -13.21
CA GLN A 161 4.25 19.85 -12.16
C GLN A 161 5.19 19.50 -11.00
N TYR A 162 5.28 18.22 -10.63
CA TYR A 162 6.24 17.75 -9.64
C TYR A 162 7.69 17.97 -10.08
N CYS A 163 8.02 17.65 -11.33
CA CYS A 163 9.35 17.88 -11.89
C CYS A 163 9.67 19.38 -11.98
N ALA A 164 8.72 20.20 -12.44
CA ALA A 164 8.89 21.65 -12.50
C ALA A 164 9.11 22.26 -11.11
N LEU A 165 8.37 21.78 -10.10
CA LEU A 165 8.53 22.22 -8.72
C LEU A 165 9.89 21.80 -8.16
N LEU A 166 10.34 20.58 -8.44
CA LEU A 166 11.67 20.07 -8.06
C LEU A 166 12.79 20.99 -8.58
N ASN A 167 12.79 21.25 -9.89
CA ASN A 167 13.80 22.09 -10.52
C ASN A 167 13.76 23.53 -9.97
N ARG A 168 12.55 24.10 -9.82
CA ARG A 168 12.41 25.44 -9.25
C ARG A 168 12.96 25.54 -7.83
N MET A 169 12.64 24.59 -6.95
CA MET A 169 13.11 24.62 -5.56
C MET A 169 14.62 24.39 -5.44
N ALA A 170 15.24 23.78 -6.46
CA ALA A 170 16.69 23.57 -6.52
C ALA A 170 17.45 24.81 -7.03
N GLU A 171 16.81 25.65 -7.84
CA GLU A 171 17.44 26.81 -8.49
C GLU A 171 17.10 28.15 -7.82
N ASP A 172 15.95 28.26 -7.15
CA ASP A 172 15.42 29.51 -6.61
C ASP A 172 14.95 29.35 -5.14
N GLU A 173 15.81 29.76 -4.21
CA GLU A 173 15.52 29.75 -2.77
C GLU A 173 14.36 30.68 -2.38
N SER A 174 14.08 31.72 -3.18
CA SER A 174 12.95 32.61 -2.88
C SER A 174 11.61 31.88 -2.96
N GLY A 175 11.55 30.82 -3.77
CA GLY A 175 10.42 29.91 -3.86
C GLY A 175 10.05 29.23 -2.55
N TRP A 176 10.99 29.06 -1.62
CA TRP A 176 10.74 28.38 -0.35
C TRP A 176 9.79 29.16 0.57
N GLN A 177 9.78 30.49 0.44
CA GLN A 177 8.91 31.37 1.22
C GLN A 177 7.54 31.58 0.60
N LEU A 178 7.32 31.10 -0.64
CA LEU A 178 6.06 31.29 -1.32
C LEU A 178 4.94 30.39 -0.75
N PRO A 179 3.69 30.86 -0.76
CA PRO A 179 2.54 30.03 -0.47
C PRO A 179 2.43 28.85 -1.44
N LEU A 180 1.92 27.72 -0.96
CA LEU A 180 1.79 26.49 -1.77
C LEU A 180 0.93 26.73 -3.02
N ALA A 181 -0.14 27.51 -2.90
CA ALA A 181 -1.01 27.87 -4.02
C ALA A 181 -0.34 28.75 -5.07
N ALA A 182 0.73 29.50 -4.71
CA ALA A 182 1.54 30.26 -5.65
C ALA A 182 2.57 29.39 -6.37
N LEU A 183 2.98 28.27 -5.76
CA LEU A 183 3.89 27.30 -6.35
C LEU A 183 3.15 26.31 -7.25
N VAL A 184 2.04 25.77 -6.77
CA VAL A 184 1.17 24.84 -7.49
C VAL A 184 -0.27 25.28 -7.26
N PRO A 185 -0.90 25.97 -8.23
CA PRO A 185 -2.27 26.43 -8.09
C PRO A 185 -3.24 25.25 -7.90
N PRO A 186 -4.18 25.34 -6.93
CA PRO A 186 -5.21 24.33 -6.77
C PRO A 186 -6.03 24.16 -8.03
N VAL A 187 -6.17 22.92 -8.49
CA VAL A 187 -7.00 22.59 -9.65
C VAL A 187 -8.44 22.55 -9.19
N LYS A 188 -9.22 23.56 -9.59
CA LYS A 188 -10.67 23.54 -9.40
C LYS A 188 -11.24 22.48 -10.32
N HIS A 189 -11.68 21.36 -9.75
CA HIS A 189 -12.47 20.37 -10.46
C HIS A 189 -13.81 21.04 -10.82
N ALA A 190 -13.93 21.52 -12.06
CA ALA A 190 -15.18 22.07 -12.58
C ALA A 190 -16.20 20.93 -12.65
N GLY A 191 -17.22 20.97 -11.79
CA GLY A 191 -18.44 20.21 -11.96
C GLY A 191 -18.28 18.69 -11.91
N GLN A 192 -17.98 18.17 -10.73
CA GLN A 192 -18.66 16.99 -10.20
C GLN A 192 -18.58 17.13 -8.69
N CYS A 193 -19.61 17.74 -8.10
CA CYS A 193 -20.17 17.13 -6.90
C CYS A 193 -20.37 15.68 -7.31
N ALA A 194 -19.43 14.81 -6.97
CA ALA A 194 -19.78 13.43 -6.78
C ALA A 194 -20.89 13.50 -5.73
N GLU A 195 -22.14 13.46 -6.20
CA GLU A 195 -23.17 12.73 -5.48
C GLU A 195 -22.42 11.56 -4.85
N ARG A 196 -22.43 11.50 -3.51
CA ARG A 196 -21.95 10.34 -2.77
C ARG A 196 -22.40 9.15 -3.58
N SER A 197 -21.48 8.50 -4.29
CA SER A 197 -21.82 7.23 -4.94
C SER A 197 -22.41 6.42 -3.81
N PRO A 198 -23.67 5.96 -3.96
CA PRO A 198 -24.37 5.33 -2.87
C PRO A 198 -23.42 4.28 -2.34
N ARG A 199 -23.27 4.25 -1.01
CA ARG A 199 -22.57 3.18 -0.30
C ARG A 199 -22.88 1.91 -1.06
N VAL A 200 -21.88 1.32 -1.71
CA VAL A 200 -21.99 -0.06 -2.11
C VAL A 200 -21.94 -0.79 -0.77
N CYS A 201 -23.11 -0.87 -0.14
CA CYS A 201 -23.41 -1.96 0.75
C CYS A 201 -23.01 -3.19 -0.04
N PRO A 202 -22.12 -4.06 0.48
CA PRO A 202 -21.95 -5.36 -0.15
C PRO A 202 -23.35 -5.93 -0.33
N GLU A 203 -23.72 -6.19 -1.59
CA GLU A 203 -24.97 -6.87 -1.92
C GLU A 203 -25.10 -8.05 -0.97
N GLN A 204 -26.19 -8.05 -0.22
CA GLN A 204 -26.61 -9.22 0.53
C GLN A 204 -26.72 -10.37 -0.47
N SER A 205 -25.68 -11.19 -0.51
CA SER A 205 -25.70 -12.43 -1.27
C SER A 205 -26.71 -13.32 -0.60
N GLN A 206 -27.69 -13.75 -1.39
CA GLN A 206 -28.74 -14.69 -1.04
C GLN A 206 -28.15 -15.94 -0.36
N PRO A 207 -28.93 -16.62 0.51
CA PRO A 207 -28.43 -17.70 1.36
C PRO A 207 -27.95 -18.86 0.50
N HIS A 208 -26.64 -18.99 0.34
CA HIS A 208 -25.99 -20.13 -0.25
C HIS A 208 -25.36 -20.95 0.87
N ILE A 209 -25.94 -22.14 1.06
CA ILE A 209 -25.43 -23.38 1.68
C ILE A 209 -24.19 -23.16 2.56
N ALA A 210 -24.42 -23.26 3.88
CA ALA A 210 -23.42 -23.19 4.93
C ALA A 210 -22.08 -23.82 4.51
N ALA A 211 -21.01 -23.01 4.57
CA ALA A 211 -19.64 -23.51 4.63
C ALA A 211 -19.61 -24.69 5.61
N ASP A 212 -19.03 -25.81 5.19
CA ASP A 212 -18.86 -26.97 6.07
C ASP A 212 -18.11 -26.50 7.33
N GLU A 213 -18.77 -26.47 8.49
CA GLU A 213 -18.23 -25.94 9.75
C GLU A 213 -16.88 -26.59 10.09
N SER A 214 -16.67 -27.82 9.60
CA SER A 214 -15.42 -28.57 9.69
C SER A 214 -14.25 -27.90 8.97
N THR A 215 -14.46 -27.36 7.76
CA THR A 215 -13.41 -26.69 6.95
C THR A 215 -13.05 -25.34 7.56
N VAL A 216 -14.05 -24.59 8.02
CA VAL A 216 -13.82 -23.31 8.73
C VAL A 216 -13.01 -23.54 10.00
N SER A 217 -13.37 -24.56 10.81
CA SER A 217 -12.62 -24.91 12.02
C SER A 217 -11.18 -25.29 11.70
N LEU A 218 -10.96 -26.12 10.68
CA LEU A 218 -9.62 -26.54 10.24
C LEU A 218 -8.75 -25.32 9.85
N ILE A 219 -9.30 -24.36 9.10
CA ILE A 219 -8.57 -23.15 8.70
C ILE A 219 -8.25 -22.28 9.93
N CYS A 220 -9.17 -22.15 10.87
CA CYS A 220 -8.94 -21.42 12.12
C CYS A 220 -7.84 -22.08 12.98
N ASP A 221 -7.81 -23.42 13.05
CA ASP A 221 -6.81 -24.17 13.80
C ASP A 221 -5.43 -24.07 13.12
N ALA A 222 -5.37 -24.21 11.80
CA ALA A 222 -4.18 -24.01 10.99
C ALA A 222 -3.62 -22.58 11.14
N PHE A 223 -4.50 -21.58 11.17
CA PHE A 223 -4.11 -20.19 11.41
C PHE A 223 -3.49 -20.03 12.80
N ARG A 224 -4.12 -20.59 13.83
CA ARG A 224 -3.61 -20.52 15.21
C ARG A 224 -2.25 -21.17 15.35
N GLU A 225 -2.01 -22.29 14.66
CA GLU A 225 -0.71 -22.98 14.66
C GLU A 225 0.41 -22.08 14.08
N VAL A 226 0.10 -21.36 13.00
CA VAL A 226 1.10 -20.55 12.27
C VAL A 226 1.31 -19.17 12.89
N VAL A 227 0.24 -18.53 13.37
CA VAL A 227 0.24 -17.13 13.84
C VAL A 227 0.36 -17.04 15.36
N GLY A 228 -0.07 -18.09 16.09
CA GLY A 228 -0.12 -18.10 17.55
C GLY A 228 -1.31 -17.35 18.15
N GLU A 229 -2.10 -16.65 17.33
CA GLU A 229 -3.33 -15.94 17.73
C GLU A 229 -4.58 -16.65 17.17
N SER A 230 -5.73 -16.44 17.80
CA SER A 230 -7.01 -16.96 17.31
C SER A 230 -7.65 -16.00 16.30
N VAL A 231 -8.16 -16.53 15.19
CA VAL A 231 -8.96 -15.79 14.21
C VAL A 231 -10.43 -16.20 14.28
N THR A 232 -11.35 -15.26 14.12
CA THR A 232 -12.78 -15.59 13.97
C THR A 232 -13.14 -15.92 12.52
N PRO A 233 -14.20 -16.71 12.24
CA PRO A 233 -14.52 -17.15 10.88
C PRO A 233 -14.65 -16.04 9.83
N ALA A 234 -15.15 -14.87 10.22
CA ALA A 234 -15.36 -13.74 9.32
C ALA A 234 -14.18 -12.75 9.29
N GLU A 235 -13.23 -12.88 10.23
CA GLU A 235 -12.13 -11.93 10.41
C GLU A 235 -11.02 -12.18 9.39
N ASN A 236 -10.47 -11.08 8.90
CA ASN A 236 -9.42 -11.15 7.92
C ASN A 236 -8.11 -11.67 8.55
N PHE A 237 -7.39 -12.57 7.88
CA PHE A 237 -6.14 -13.15 8.36
C PHE A 237 -5.10 -12.09 8.74
N PHE A 238 -4.97 -11.02 7.96
CA PHE A 238 -4.06 -9.91 8.27
C PHE A 238 -4.54 -9.09 9.46
N GLU A 239 -5.86 -8.96 9.63
CA GLU A 239 -6.46 -8.28 10.78
C GLU A 239 -6.31 -9.09 12.06
N ALA A 240 -6.30 -10.43 11.96
CA ALA A 240 -6.02 -11.37 13.03
C ALA A 240 -4.53 -11.59 13.33
N GLY A 241 -3.65 -10.76 12.75
CA GLY A 241 -2.22 -10.75 13.09
C GLY A 241 -1.31 -11.56 12.16
N ALA A 242 -1.82 -12.15 11.08
CA ALA A 242 -0.95 -12.81 10.11
C ALA A 242 -0.14 -11.81 9.29
N THR A 243 1.15 -12.12 9.11
CA THR A 243 2.01 -11.50 8.12
C THR A 243 1.96 -12.25 6.79
N SER A 244 2.54 -11.69 5.73
CA SER A 244 2.68 -12.40 4.45
C SER A 244 3.47 -13.71 4.57
N LEU A 245 4.47 -13.77 5.47
CA LEU A 245 5.20 -15.01 5.76
C LEU A 245 4.29 -16.04 6.45
N ASN A 246 3.43 -15.60 7.38
CA ASN A 246 2.44 -16.48 7.99
C ASN A 246 1.46 -17.01 6.95
N LEU A 247 1.03 -16.21 5.96
CA LEU A 247 0.18 -16.74 4.89
C LEU A 247 0.90 -17.74 3.99
N VAL A 248 2.19 -17.59 3.73
CA VAL A 248 2.98 -18.60 3.02
C VAL A 248 3.05 -19.90 3.83
N GLN A 249 3.28 -19.81 5.13
CA GLN A 249 3.31 -20.97 6.03
C GLN A 249 1.93 -21.64 6.13
N LEU A 250 0.87 -20.84 6.28
CA LEU A 250 -0.52 -21.30 6.30
C LEU A 250 -0.89 -21.98 4.98
N HIS A 251 -0.49 -21.41 3.85
CA HIS A 251 -0.68 -22.01 2.53
C HIS A 251 -0.01 -23.38 2.42
N VAL A 252 1.25 -23.50 2.86
CA VAL A 252 1.97 -24.79 2.87
C VAL A 252 1.29 -25.81 3.79
N LEU A 253 0.78 -25.36 4.93
CA LEU A 253 0.09 -26.22 5.89
C LEU A 253 -1.25 -26.72 5.30
N LEU A 254 -2.07 -25.82 4.76
CA LEU A 254 -3.35 -26.17 4.13
C LEU A 254 -3.19 -27.07 2.89
N GLN A 255 -2.12 -26.90 2.11
CA GLN A 255 -1.82 -27.81 1.00
C GLN A 255 -1.49 -29.24 1.46
N ARG A 256 -0.93 -29.42 2.67
CA ARG A 256 -0.66 -30.73 3.26
C ARG A 256 -1.93 -31.40 3.81
N HIS A 257 -2.90 -30.60 4.24
CA HIS A 257 -4.17 -31.02 4.82
C HIS A 257 -5.32 -30.99 3.80
N GLU A 258 -5.11 -31.60 2.62
CA GLU A 258 -6.14 -31.89 1.58
C GLU A 258 -6.41 -30.79 0.53
N PHE A 259 -5.90 -29.55 0.66
CA PHE A 259 -6.16 -28.48 -0.33
C PHE A 259 -5.04 -28.30 -1.38
N SER A 260 -4.73 -29.37 -2.12
CA SER A 260 -3.63 -29.37 -3.11
C SER A 260 -3.77 -28.35 -4.25
N THR A 261 -4.99 -27.90 -4.57
CA THR A 261 -5.28 -26.92 -5.62
C THR A 261 -5.24 -25.46 -5.15
N LEU A 262 -5.12 -25.23 -3.84
CA LEU A 262 -5.04 -23.90 -3.26
C LEU A 262 -3.76 -23.23 -3.77
N THR A 263 -3.85 -21.97 -4.20
CA THR A 263 -2.71 -21.13 -4.56
C THR A 263 -2.49 -20.06 -3.50
N LEU A 264 -1.29 -19.49 -3.42
CA LEU A 264 -1.03 -18.40 -2.47
C LEU A 264 -1.94 -17.19 -2.74
N LEU A 265 -2.25 -16.91 -4.00
CA LEU A 265 -3.14 -15.80 -4.39
C LEU A 265 -4.55 -15.96 -3.83
N ASP A 266 -5.02 -17.19 -3.64
CA ASP A 266 -6.35 -17.46 -3.11
C ASP A 266 -6.47 -17.03 -1.64
N LEU A 267 -5.42 -17.16 -0.84
CA LEU A 267 -5.39 -16.66 0.54
C LEU A 267 -5.46 -15.12 0.61
N PHE A 268 -4.98 -14.42 -0.42
CA PHE A 268 -5.13 -12.97 -0.52
C PHE A 268 -6.50 -12.55 -1.05
N THR A 269 -7.09 -13.36 -1.92
CA THR A 269 -8.39 -13.09 -2.56
C THR A 269 -9.56 -13.41 -1.64
N HIS A 270 -9.39 -14.43 -0.79
CA HIS A 270 -10.34 -14.90 0.22
C HIS A 270 -9.70 -14.82 1.61
N PRO A 271 -9.51 -13.61 2.15
CA PRO A 271 -8.60 -13.41 3.26
C PRO A 271 -9.24 -13.68 4.63
N SER A 272 -10.26 -14.53 4.75
CA SER A 272 -10.84 -14.95 6.03
C SER A 272 -11.15 -16.45 6.02
N PRO A 273 -11.24 -17.13 7.18
CA PRO A 273 -11.52 -18.57 7.23
C PRO A 273 -12.81 -18.97 6.52
N ALA A 274 -13.90 -18.21 6.70
CA ALA A 274 -15.18 -18.47 6.05
C ALA A 274 -15.11 -18.23 4.53
N ALA A 275 -14.54 -17.12 4.09
CA ALA A 275 -14.43 -16.82 2.66
C ALA A 275 -13.53 -17.83 1.93
N LEU A 276 -12.48 -18.31 2.61
CA LEU A 276 -11.58 -19.33 2.07
C LEU A 276 -12.27 -20.70 2.02
N ALA A 277 -13.03 -21.07 3.06
CA ALA A 277 -13.83 -22.29 3.07
C ALA A 277 -14.87 -22.31 1.95
N ASP A 278 -15.58 -21.19 1.73
CA ASP A 278 -16.55 -21.02 0.65
C ASP A 278 -15.90 -21.18 -0.74
N TYR A 279 -14.71 -20.58 -0.92
CA TYR A 279 -13.94 -20.75 -2.15
C TYR A 279 -13.54 -22.22 -2.38
N LEU A 280 -13.03 -22.89 -1.34
CA LEU A 280 -12.60 -24.28 -1.41
C LEU A 280 -13.78 -25.24 -1.70
N ALA A 281 -14.97 -24.96 -1.13
CA ALA A 281 -16.20 -25.68 -1.42
C ALA A 281 -16.73 -25.42 -2.85
N GLY A 282 -16.48 -24.24 -3.40
CA GLY A 282 -16.77 -23.91 -4.80
C GLY A 282 -15.81 -24.59 -5.80
N VAL A 283 -14.55 -24.84 -5.42
CA VAL A 283 -13.58 -25.51 -6.30
C VAL A 283 -13.88 -27.01 -6.45
N THR A 284 -14.36 -27.69 -5.41
CA THR A 284 -14.78 -29.11 -5.48
C THR A 284 -16.02 -29.33 -6.35
N THR A 285 -16.86 -28.31 -6.57
CA THR A 285 -18.01 -28.36 -7.47
C THR A 285 -17.71 -27.93 -8.92
N VAL A 286 -16.67 -27.11 -9.15
CA VAL A 286 -16.38 -26.46 -10.44
C VAL A 286 -15.37 -27.22 -11.33
N GLU A 287 -14.87 -28.39 -10.92
CA GLU A 287 -14.07 -29.27 -11.82
C GLU A 287 -14.79 -29.63 -13.16
N LYS A 288 -16.08 -29.31 -13.31
CA LYS A 288 -16.85 -29.52 -14.56
C LYS A 288 -17.07 -28.30 -15.46
N THR A 289 -16.67 -27.08 -15.11
CA THR A 289 -16.93 -25.91 -15.99
C THR A 289 -15.81 -24.87 -16.00
N LYS A 290 -15.32 -24.56 -17.20
CA LYS A 290 -14.23 -23.61 -17.50
C LYS A 290 -14.36 -22.28 -16.73
N ARG A 291 -13.32 -21.97 -15.94
CA ARG A 291 -13.17 -20.73 -15.17
C ARG A 291 -13.13 -19.46 -16.07
N PRO A 292 -13.85 -18.38 -15.74
CA PRO A 292 -13.61 -17.07 -16.33
C PRO A 292 -12.34 -16.43 -15.73
N ARG A 293 -11.56 -15.71 -16.55
CA ARG A 293 -10.35 -15.00 -16.12
C ARG A 293 -10.71 -13.69 -15.37
N PRO A 294 -10.05 -13.37 -14.25
CA PRO A 294 -10.28 -12.10 -13.56
C PRO A 294 -9.77 -10.90 -14.39
N VAL A 295 -10.51 -9.80 -14.33
CA VAL A 295 -10.18 -8.52 -15.00
C VAL A 295 -8.94 -7.91 -14.33
N ARG A 296 -7.83 -7.82 -15.06
CA ARG A 296 -6.58 -7.21 -14.57
C ARG A 296 -6.76 -5.70 -14.35
N ARG A 297 -6.61 -5.22 -13.11
CA ARG A 297 -6.36 -3.79 -12.82
C ARG A 297 -5.05 -3.39 -13.50
N ARG A 298 -5.13 -2.60 -14.58
CA ARG A 298 -3.94 -2.21 -15.35
C ARG A 298 -3.24 -1.06 -14.63
N GLN A 299 -2.23 -1.40 -13.83
CA GLN A 299 -1.29 -0.40 -13.32
C GLN A 299 -0.42 0.17 -14.44
N ARG A 300 0.02 1.42 -14.26
CA ARG A 300 0.96 2.12 -15.13
C ARG A 300 2.10 2.67 -14.28
N ARG A 301 3.29 2.71 -14.88
CA ARG A 301 4.49 3.35 -14.35
C ARG A 301 4.82 4.58 -15.20
N ILE A 302 5.17 5.69 -14.55
CA ILE A 302 5.79 6.88 -15.16
C ILE A 302 7.11 7.15 -14.45
#